data_AF-A0A9W7XTZ4-F1
#
_entry.id   AF-A0A9W7XTZ4-F1
#
_cell.length_a   1.000
_cell.length_b   1.000
_cell.length_c   1.000
_cell.angle_alpha   90.00
_cell.angle_beta   90.00
_cell.angle_gamma   90.00
#
_symmetry.space_group_name_H-M   'P 1'
#
loop_
_entity.id
_entity.type
_entity.pdbx_description
1 polymer ?
#
loop_
_entity_poly.entity_id
_entity_poly.type
_entity_poly.pdbx_seq_one_letter_code
_entity_poly.pdbx_strand_id
1 'polypeptide(L)'
;GKVVRTYKASDNISLTCQTSGESVKGNSLWDKTTNGCYVSDYYLKTGSNGYVAGKCSTSGGSSPSTGKIPGPMKDDYPYKGSCSGIDKWNYYKCQCTSFVAWRINSRLGVKYTNMYKGVNWGNAKTWDEAARKTGVPVNSKPVAGCIAQTNVGVYGHVAWVTKVSGNSVTIEEYNHGGTEKYSTRTVPKSTFNYIHIK
;
A
#
# COMPACT_ATOMS: atom_id res chain seq x y z
N GLY A 1 -9.59 18.20 10.16
CA GLY A 1 -8.15 18.08 9.81
C GLY A 1 -7.37 19.11 10.58
N LYS A 2 -6.17 18.79 11.05
CA LYS A 2 -5.28 19.76 11.72
C LYS A 2 -4.60 20.61 10.64
N VAL A 3 -4.72 21.93 10.74
CA VAL A 3 -3.99 22.86 9.86
C VAL A 3 -2.50 22.71 10.14
N VAL A 4 -1.72 22.34 9.11
CA VAL A 4 -0.27 22.11 9.24
C VAL A 4 0.50 23.43 9.13
N ARG A 5 -0.01 24.41 8.37
CA ARG A 5 0.54 25.76 8.25
C ARG A 5 -0.51 26.69 7.62
N THR A 6 -0.51 27.96 8.02
CA THR A 6 -1.37 29.01 7.46
C THR A 6 -0.52 29.97 6.65
N TYR A 7 -0.90 30.21 5.38
CA TYR A 7 -0.28 31.23 4.52
C TYR A 7 -1.16 32.48 4.52
N LYS A 8 -0.56 33.67 4.49
CA LYS A 8 -1.30 34.92 4.37
C LYS A 8 -1.61 35.19 2.90
N ALA A 9 -2.68 35.94 2.62
CA ALA A 9 -3.18 36.22 1.27
C ALA A 9 -2.20 37.00 0.35
N SER A 10 -1.01 37.36 0.84
CA SER A 10 0.03 38.12 0.14
C SER A 10 1.35 37.34 0.02
N ASP A 11 1.40 36.09 0.50
CA ASP A 11 2.59 35.26 0.42
C ASP A 11 2.80 34.78 -1.03
N ASN A 12 3.99 34.99 -1.59
CA ASN A 12 4.37 34.42 -2.88
C ASN A 12 4.81 32.97 -2.66
N ILE A 13 3.97 32.03 -3.10
CA ILE A 13 4.17 30.60 -2.87
C ILE A 13 4.71 29.95 -4.15
N SER A 14 5.94 29.44 -4.09
CA SER A 14 6.54 28.67 -5.19
C SER A 14 5.93 27.27 -5.25
N LEU A 15 5.51 26.86 -6.45
CA LEU A 15 4.89 25.57 -6.71
C LEU A 15 5.92 24.57 -7.23
N THR A 16 5.85 23.34 -6.75
CA THR A 16 6.68 22.23 -7.22
C THR A 16 5.96 21.47 -8.33
N CYS A 17 4.67 21.20 -8.12
CA CYS A 17 3.84 20.48 -9.07
C CYS A 17 2.36 20.55 -8.67
N GLN A 18 1.48 20.17 -9.59
CA GLN A 18 0.03 20.15 -9.38
C GLN A 18 -0.57 18.75 -9.50
N THR A 19 -1.63 18.49 -8.74
CA THR A 19 -2.37 17.22 -8.75
C THR A 19 -3.86 17.47 -8.53
N SER A 20 -4.69 16.48 -8.83
CA SER A 20 -6.12 16.53 -8.52
C SER A 20 -6.43 15.77 -7.23
N GLY A 21 -7.43 16.23 -6.47
CA GLY A 21 -7.77 15.69 -5.16
C GLY A 21 -9.18 16.04 -4.72
N GLU A 22 -9.42 16.10 -3.41
CA GLU A 22 -10.74 16.43 -2.85
C GLU A 22 -11.22 17.80 -3.35
N SER A 23 -12.51 17.89 -3.68
CA SER A 23 -13.08 19.13 -4.19
C SER A 23 -13.33 20.11 -3.05
N VAL A 24 -12.66 21.24 -3.09
CA VAL A 24 -12.91 22.38 -2.19
C VAL A 24 -13.73 23.39 -2.98
N LYS A 25 -15.00 23.58 -2.58
CA LYS A 25 -15.93 24.54 -3.22
C LYS A 25 -16.00 24.39 -4.75
N GLY A 26 -15.95 23.16 -5.26
CA GLY A 26 -16.03 22.86 -6.69
C GLY A 26 -14.68 22.81 -7.42
N ASN A 27 -13.57 23.17 -6.76
CA ASN A 27 -12.23 23.07 -7.33
C ASN A 27 -11.49 21.85 -6.76
N SER A 28 -11.06 20.95 -7.64
CA SER A 28 -10.35 19.71 -7.29
C SER A 28 -8.85 19.78 -7.57
N LEU A 29 -8.31 20.95 -7.93
CA LEU A 29 -6.90 21.17 -8.21
C LEU A 29 -6.15 21.52 -6.91
N TRP A 30 -5.02 20.87 -6.71
CA TRP A 30 -4.16 20.98 -5.54
C TRP A 30 -2.73 21.29 -5.94
N ASP A 31 -2.16 22.29 -5.30
CA ASP A 31 -0.82 22.81 -5.54
C ASP A 31 0.14 22.34 -4.46
N LYS A 32 1.21 21.64 -4.86
CA LYS A 32 2.30 21.29 -3.96
C LYS A 32 3.27 22.45 -3.88
N THR A 33 3.43 23.06 -2.72
CA THR A 33 4.41 24.12 -2.49
C THR A 33 5.83 23.53 -2.39
N THR A 34 6.87 24.34 -2.62
CA THR A 34 8.28 23.94 -2.40
C THR A 34 8.57 23.48 -0.98
N ASN A 35 7.74 23.87 -0.02
CA ASN A 35 7.80 23.44 1.38
C ASN A 35 7.11 22.08 1.63
N GLY A 36 6.69 21.37 0.57
CA GLY A 36 6.11 20.03 0.66
C GLY A 36 4.66 19.99 1.17
N CYS A 37 3.98 21.13 1.29
CA CYS A 37 2.58 21.23 1.70
C CYS A 37 1.66 21.28 0.46
N TYR A 38 0.42 20.80 0.60
CA TYR A 38 -0.60 20.96 -0.44
C TYR A 38 -1.58 22.07 -0.06
N VAL A 39 -1.86 22.97 -0.99
CA VAL A 39 -2.85 24.04 -0.86
C VAL A 39 -3.85 23.86 -2.02
N SER A 40 -5.14 24.01 -1.76
CA SER A 40 -6.12 23.98 -2.85
C SER A 40 -5.94 25.22 -3.72
N ASP A 41 -5.96 25.03 -5.04
CA ASP A 41 -5.86 26.09 -6.04
C ASP A 41 -6.96 27.15 -5.85
N TYR A 42 -8.10 26.77 -5.26
CA TYR A 42 -9.16 27.71 -4.86
C TYR A 42 -8.66 28.88 -3.97
N TYR A 43 -7.64 28.63 -3.14
CA TYR A 43 -7.08 29.64 -2.23
C TYR A 43 -5.85 30.35 -2.79
N LEU A 44 -5.37 29.97 -3.97
CA LEU A 44 -4.21 30.56 -4.62
C LEU A 44 -4.66 31.38 -5.83
N LYS A 45 -4.11 32.59 -5.98
CA LYS A 45 -4.27 33.35 -7.24
C LYS A 45 -3.23 32.86 -8.23
N THR A 46 -3.51 31.72 -8.88
CA THR A 46 -2.65 31.14 -9.92
C THR A 46 -2.85 31.78 -11.30
N GLY A 47 -3.91 32.58 -11.46
CA GLY A 47 -4.18 33.33 -12.69
C GLY A 47 -4.84 32.51 -13.81
N SER A 48 -5.19 31.24 -13.57
CA SER A 48 -5.96 30.40 -14.49
C SER A 48 -6.76 29.33 -13.73
N ASN A 49 -7.83 28.80 -14.34
CA ASN A 49 -8.57 27.65 -13.80
C ASN A 49 -7.93 26.29 -14.18
N GLY A 50 -6.65 26.29 -14.59
CA GLY A 50 -5.94 25.14 -15.14
C GLY A 50 -4.58 24.91 -14.49
N TYR A 51 -3.85 23.92 -15.00
CA TYR A 51 -2.50 23.62 -14.53
C TYR A 51 -1.54 24.76 -14.91
N VAL A 52 -0.99 25.44 -13.90
CA VAL A 52 0.05 26.46 -14.04
C VAL A 52 1.45 25.92 -13.76
N ALA A 53 1.55 24.73 -13.16
CA ALA A 53 2.78 23.98 -12.91
C ALA A 53 2.68 22.55 -13.46
N GLY A 54 3.82 21.93 -13.74
CA GLY A 54 3.88 20.54 -14.23
C GLY A 54 3.09 19.59 -13.31
N LYS A 55 2.42 18.60 -13.91
CA LYS A 55 1.73 17.55 -13.13
C LYS A 55 2.74 16.83 -12.24
N CYS A 56 2.39 16.63 -10.97
CA CYS A 56 3.26 15.92 -10.04
C CYS A 56 3.61 14.54 -10.60
N SER A 57 4.87 14.39 -11.04
CA SER A 57 5.42 13.11 -11.44
C SER A 57 5.51 12.24 -10.19
N THR A 58 4.82 11.11 -10.22
CA THR A 58 4.74 10.14 -9.12
C THR A 58 6.12 9.56 -8.80
N SER A 59 6.91 10.24 -7.95
CA SER A 59 8.18 9.76 -7.40
C SER A 59 8.59 10.55 -6.14
N GLY A 60 8.43 9.94 -4.95
CA GLY A 60 9.04 10.33 -3.65
C GLY A 60 8.43 11.54 -2.89
N GLY A 61 8.13 11.54 -1.58
CA GLY A 61 8.17 10.56 -0.50
C GLY A 61 7.47 11.11 0.77
N SER A 62 6.83 10.20 1.53
CA SER A 62 6.50 10.18 2.98
C SER A 62 5.66 11.28 3.68
N SER A 63 4.35 11.04 3.91
CA SER A 63 3.68 10.83 5.24
C SER A 63 2.16 10.54 5.04
N PRO A 64 1.40 10.18 6.09
CA PRO A 64 0.66 8.93 6.24
C PRO A 64 -0.55 8.74 5.30
N SER A 65 -0.66 7.52 4.76
CA SER A 65 -1.89 6.81 4.34
C SER A 65 -3.21 7.60 4.32
N THR A 66 -3.59 8.11 3.15
CA THR A 66 -4.98 8.12 2.67
C THR A 66 -5.04 8.00 1.14
N GLY A 67 -5.16 6.76 0.64
CA GLY A 67 -5.66 6.38 -0.70
C GLY A 67 -4.69 6.59 -1.87
N LYS A 68 -4.16 5.56 -2.54
CA LYS A 68 -4.84 4.31 -2.92
C LYS A 68 -3.83 3.25 -3.37
N ILE A 69 -3.70 2.13 -2.64
CA ILE A 69 -3.48 0.81 -3.26
C ILE A 69 -4.34 -0.27 -2.58
N PRO A 70 -5.59 -0.39 -3.05
CA PRO A 70 -6.21 -1.70 -3.20
C PRO A 70 -6.95 -1.83 -4.55
N GLY A 71 -6.73 -2.95 -5.24
CA GLY A 71 -7.41 -3.30 -6.50
C GLY A 71 -8.72 -4.06 -6.29
N PRO A 72 -9.35 -4.58 -7.35
CA PRO A 72 -10.56 -5.40 -7.22
C PRO A 72 -10.30 -6.62 -6.33
N MET A 73 -11.16 -6.84 -5.33
CA MET A 73 -11.15 -8.03 -4.48
C MET A 73 -11.69 -9.23 -5.24
N LYS A 74 -10.87 -9.73 -6.16
CA LYS A 74 -11.17 -10.89 -7.00
C LYS A 74 -9.96 -11.81 -7.03
N ASP A 75 -10.25 -13.06 -7.34
CA ASP A 75 -9.22 -14.05 -7.59
C ASP A 75 -8.69 -13.90 -9.03
N ASP A 76 -7.89 -12.86 -9.25
CA ASP A 76 -7.16 -12.57 -10.50
C ASP A 76 -5.71 -13.07 -10.45
N TYR A 77 -5.41 -13.96 -9.51
CA TYR A 77 -4.12 -14.58 -9.34
C TYR A 77 -3.76 -15.46 -10.55
N PRO A 78 -2.62 -15.23 -11.22
CA PRO A 78 -2.31 -15.88 -12.51
C PRO A 78 -2.14 -17.40 -12.42
N TYR A 79 -1.88 -17.94 -11.23
CA TYR A 79 -1.74 -19.39 -11.04
C TYR A 79 -2.95 -20.03 -10.36
N LYS A 80 -4.10 -19.33 -10.31
CA LYS A 80 -5.36 -19.90 -9.84
C LYS A 80 -5.65 -21.21 -10.55
N GLY A 81 -5.85 -22.29 -9.79
CA GLY A 81 -6.13 -23.62 -10.33
C GLY A 81 -4.93 -24.33 -10.98
N SER A 82 -3.73 -23.72 -10.99
CA SER A 82 -2.49 -24.30 -11.49
C SER A 82 -1.44 -24.31 -10.37
N CYS A 83 -1.67 -25.15 -9.37
CA CYS A 83 -0.95 -25.10 -8.08
C CYS A 83 0.36 -25.90 -8.05
N SER A 84 0.69 -26.63 -9.13
CA SER A 84 1.93 -27.40 -9.19
C SER A 84 3.17 -26.53 -9.45
N GLY A 85 4.20 -26.75 -8.63
CA GLY A 85 5.53 -26.18 -8.79
C GLY A 85 5.72 -24.80 -8.14
N ILE A 86 6.87 -24.20 -8.47
CA ILE A 86 7.33 -22.92 -7.92
C ILE A 86 7.00 -21.81 -8.94
N ASP A 87 6.57 -20.65 -8.44
CA ASP A 87 6.30 -19.46 -9.24
C ASP A 87 7.57 -18.64 -9.53
N LYS A 88 7.43 -17.56 -10.31
CA LYS A 88 8.54 -16.67 -10.66
C LYS A 88 9.11 -15.84 -9.48
N TRP A 89 8.45 -15.85 -8.33
CA TRP A 89 8.90 -15.18 -7.10
C TRP A 89 9.56 -16.16 -6.12
N ASN A 90 9.77 -17.42 -6.53
CA ASN A 90 10.35 -18.50 -5.74
C ASN A 90 9.47 -18.95 -4.54
N TYR A 91 8.15 -18.95 -4.72
CA TYR A 91 7.19 -19.54 -3.79
C TYR A 91 6.39 -20.67 -4.45
N TYR A 92 5.92 -21.63 -3.66
CA TYR A 92 4.99 -22.66 -4.16
C TYR A 92 3.66 -22.01 -4.57
N LYS A 93 3.18 -22.32 -5.77
CA LYS A 93 1.95 -21.74 -6.31
C LYS A 93 0.74 -22.07 -5.43
N CYS A 94 -0.27 -21.19 -5.47
CA CYS A 94 -1.50 -21.29 -4.68
C CYS A 94 -1.30 -21.28 -3.16
N GLN A 95 -0.10 -20.95 -2.68
CA GLN A 95 0.17 -20.70 -1.27
C GLN A 95 -0.04 -19.22 -0.94
N CYS A 96 -0.29 -18.92 0.33
CA CYS A 96 -0.51 -17.56 0.81
C CYS A 96 0.67 -16.63 0.50
N THR A 97 1.91 -17.11 0.65
CA THR A 97 3.15 -16.38 0.34
C THR A 97 3.24 -16.02 -1.14
N SER A 98 2.91 -16.98 -2.02
CA SER A 98 2.91 -16.81 -3.47
C SER A 98 1.87 -15.78 -3.93
N PHE A 99 0.64 -15.88 -3.42
CA PHE A 99 -0.41 -14.90 -3.71
C PHE A 99 -0.03 -13.48 -3.25
N VAL A 100 0.50 -13.35 -2.03
CA VAL A 100 0.91 -12.04 -1.50
C VAL A 100 2.13 -11.50 -2.24
N ALA A 101 3.10 -12.34 -2.61
CA ALA A 101 4.23 -11.96 -3.46
C ALA A 101 3.74 -11.38 -4.79
N TRP A 102 2.73 -12.00 -5.41
CA TRP A 102 2.11 -11.46 -6.61
C TRP A 102 1.41 -10.12 -6.36
N ARG A 103 0.65 -9.95 -5.27
CA ARG A 103 0.00 -8.67 -4.93
C ARG A 103 1.03 -7.56 -4.74
N ILE A 104 2.10 -7.83 -4.00
CA ILE A 104 3.22 -6.92 -3.80
C ILE A 104 3.76 -6.45 -5.18
N ASN A 105 4.14 -7.38 -6.06
CA ASN A 105 4.72 -7.03 -7.36
C ASN A 105 3.72 -6.31 -8.29
N SER A 106 2.48 -6.80 -8.38
CA SER A 106 1.47 -6.30 -9.32
C SER A 106 0.83 -4.97 -8.90
N ARG A 107 0.74 -4.71 -7.59
CA ARG A 107 0.06 -3.52 -7.06
C ARG A 107 1.04 -2.42 -6.69
N LEU A 108 2.20 -2.78 -6.12
CA LEU A 108 3.20 -1.80 -5.70
C LEU A 108 4.26 -1.53 -6.77
N GLY A 109 4.36 -2.37 -7.80
CA GLY A 109 5.40 -2.25 -8.83
C GLY A 109 6.81 -2.56 -8.32
N VAL A 110 6.93 -3.21 -7.17
CA VAL A 110 8.23 -3.60 -6.59
C VAL A 110 8.70 -4.94 -7.17
N LYS A 111 10.02 -5.11 -7.28
CA LYS A 111 10.65 -6.38 -7.68
C LYS A 111 10.83 -7.30 -6.48
N TYR A 112 9.73 -7.78 -5.91
CA TYR A 112 9.75 -8.64 -4.73
C TYR A 112 9.89 -10.12 -5.13
N THR A 113 10.78 -10.85 -4.47
CA THR A 113 10.92 -12.31 -4.58
C THR A 113 11.19 -12.87 -3.18
N ASN A 114 11.24 -14.20 -3.05
CA ASN A 114 11.67 -14.85 -1.82
C ASN A 114 13.10 -14.46 -1.40
N MET A 115 13.89 -13.82 -2.27
CA MET A 115 15.22 -13.26 -1.97
C MET A 115 15.22 -11.72 -2.01
N TYR A 116 14.22 -11.08 -1.41
CA TYR A 116 14.08 -9.63 -1.46
C TYR A 116 15.15 -8.91 -0.62
N LYS A 117 15.82 -7.92 -1.24
CA LYS A 117 16.93 -7.14 -0.65
C LYS A 117 18.06 -8.02 -0.08
N GLY A 118 18.36 -9.15 -0.75
CA GLY A 118 19.46 -10.04 -0.38
C GLY A 118 19.19 -10.94 0.84
N VAL A 119 17.95 -10.97 1.34
CA VAL A 119 17.54 -11.83 2.46
C VAL A 119 16.50 -12.82 1.97
N ASN A 120 16.60 -14.07 2.41
CA ASN A 120 15.57 -15.08 2.16
C ASN A 120 14.39 -14.85 3.11
N TRP A 121 13.19 -14.60 2.56
CA TRP A 121 11.98 -14.31 3.36
C TRP A 121 11.29 -15.59 3.84
N GLY A 122 11.44 -16.70 3.14
CA GLY A 122 11.01 -18.02 3.55
C GLY A 122 9.49 -18.15 3.73
N ASN A 123 9.09 -18.97 4.70
CA ASN A 123 7.69 -19.19 5.02
C ASN A 123 7.04 -17.96 5.64
N ALA A 124 5.71 -17.88 5.64
CA ALA A 124 4.98 -16.74 6.17
C ALA A 124 5.38 -16.34 7.61
N LYS A 125 5.70 -17.32 8.48
CA LYS A 125 6.16 -17.09 9.86
C LYS A 125 7.55 -16.45 9.99
N THR A 126 8.32 -16.35 8.92
CA THR A 126 9.67 -15.73 8.92
C THR A 126 9.68 -14.37 8.23
N TRP A 127 8.54 -13.95 7.66
CA TRP A 127 8.45 -12.72 6.88
C TRP A 127 8.66 -11.47 7.73
N ASP A 128 8.23 -11.47 8.99
CA ASP A 128 8.42 -10.31 9.85
C ASP A 128 9.88 -10.16 10.29
N GLU A 129 10.60 -11.25 10.60
CA GLU A 129 12.06 -11.17 10.85
C GLU A 129 12.82 -10.76 9.59
N ALA A 130 12.48 -11.31 8.42
CA ALA A 130 13.11 -10.94 7.15
C ALA A 130 12.84 -9.46 6.78
N ALA A 131 11.61 -8.98 7.01
CA ALA A 131 11.26 -7.58 6.84
C ALA A 131 12.13 -6.68 7.72
N ARG A 132 12.26 -6.99 9.02
CA ARG A 132 13.13 -6.22 9.93
C ARG A 132 14.59 -6.23 9.49
N LYS A 133 15.13 -7.39 9.06
CA LYS A 133 16.50 -7.51 8.54
C LYS A 133 16.75 -6.68 7.28
N THR A 134 15.72 -6.46 6.46
CA THR A 134 15.80 -5.70 5.21
C THR A 134 15.38 -4.23 5.35
N GLY A 135 15.19 -3.76 6.59
CA GLY A 135 14.77 -2.40 6.90
C GLY A 135 13.32 -2.08 6.49
N VAL A 136 12.50 -3.09 6.21
CA VAL A 136 11.07 -2.93 5.96
C VAL A 136 10.35 -2.78 7.29
N PRO A 137 9.54 -1.71 7.51
CA PRO A 137 8.85 -1.53 8.78
C PRO A 137 7.85 -2.64 9.06
N VAL A 138 7.84 -3.12 10.30
CA VAL A 138 6.83 -4.05 10.84
C VAL A 138 6.21 -3.44 12.10
N ASN A 139 4.89 -3.31 12.15
CA ASN A 139 4.18 -2.74 13.31
C ASN A 139 2.71 -3.21 13.37
N SER A 140 1.97 -2.72 14.38
CA SER A 140 0.54 -3.01 14.58
C SER A 140 -0.41 -2.01 13.91
N LYS A 141 0.08 -1.15 13.02
CA LYS A 141 -0.69 -0.09 12.35
C LYS A 141 -0.98 -0.50 10.91
N PRO A 142 -2.15 -1.11 10.61
CA PRO A 142 -2.47 -1.50 9.24
C PRO A 142 -2.68 -0.28 8.34
N VAL A 143 -2.31 -0.43 7.08
CA VAL A 143 -2.68 0.47 5.99
C VAL A 143 -3.15 -0.37 4.81
N ALA A 144 -4.08 0.15 4.00
CA ALA A 144 -4.42 -0.54 2.76
C ALA A 144 -3.17 -0.69 1.88
N GLY A 145 -2.93 -1.89 1.37
CA GLY A 145 -1.75 -2.24 0.59
C GLY A 145 -0.55 -2.76 1.41
N CYS A 146 -0.67 -2.87 2.73
CA CYS A 146 0.34 -3.58 3.53
C CYS A 146 0.04 -5.09 3.59
N ILE A 147 0.99 -5.85 4.11
CA ILE A 147 0.86 -7.29 4.32
C ILE A 147 0.44 -7.54 5.75
N ALA A 148 -0.65 -8.26 5.96
CA ALA A 148 -1.02 -8.83 7.25
C ALA A 148 -0.25 -10.14 7.43
N GLN A 149 0.43 -10.31 8.57
CA GLN A 149 1.31 -11.45 8.83
C GLN A 149 1.09 -12.00 10.25
N THR A 150 1.20 -13.31 10.40
CA THR A 150 1.19 -14.00 11.70
C THR A 150 2.09 -15.23 11.70
N ASN A 151 2.63 -15.54 12.88
CA ASN A 151 3.47 -16.72 13.12
C ASN A 151 2.64 -17.95 13.53
N VAL A 152 1.31 -17.82 13.61
CA VAL A 152 0.40 -18.91 13.96
C VAL A 152 0.40 -20.01 12.89
N GLY A 153 0.52 -21.26 13.31
CA GLY A 153 0.59 -22.44 12.45
C GLY A 153 2.03 -22.83 12.08
N VAL A 154 2.19 -24.00 11.46
CA VAL A 154 3.51 -24.58 11.15
C VAL A 154 4.35 -23.65 10.26
N TYR A 155 3.71 -23.04 9.26
CA TYR A 155 4.36 -22.16 8.29
C TYR A 155 4.07 -20.67 8.49
N GLY A 156 3.24 -20.32 9.49
CA GLY A 156 2.66 -18.97 9.61
C GLY A 156 1.61 -18.70 8.54
N HIS A 157 1.15 -17.44 8.47
CA HIS A 157 0.21 -17.00 7.45
C HIS A 157 0.42 -15.54 7.05
N VAL A 158 0.23 -15.24 5.77
CA VAL A 158 0.27 -13.89 5.22
C VAL A 158 -0.93 -13.61 4.33
N ALA A 159 -1.40 -12.37 4.35
CA ALA A 159 -2.52 -11.90 3.55
C ALA A 159 -2.30 -10.46 3.08
N TRP A 160 -3.00 -10.06 2.02
CA TRP A 160 -2.96 -8.69 1.51
C TRP A 160 -4.07 -7.85 2.16
N VAL A 161 -3.72 -6.69 2.75
CA VAL A 161 -4.72 -5.79 3.36
C VAL A 161 -5.33 -4.91 2.28
N THR A 162 -6.64 -5.04 2.06
CA THR A 162 -7.36 -4.23 1.08
C THR A 162 -8.04 -3.02 1.68
N LYS A 163 -8.52 -3.13 2.91
CA LYS A 163 -9.22 -2.05 3.60
C LYS A 163 -8.93 -2.07 5.09
N VAL A 164 -8.82 -0.89 5.68
CA VAL A 164 -8.79 -0.69 7.13
C VAL A 164 -10.03 0.09 7.51
N SER A 165 -10.82 -0.40 8.46
CA SER A 165 -12.06 0.22 8.91
C SER A 165 -12.14 0.16 10.42
N GLY A 166 -11.84 1.28 11.08
CA GLY A 166 -11.80 1.38 12.54
C GLY A 166 -10.80 0.39 13.16
N ASN A 167 -11.32 -0.59 13.89
CA ASN A 167 -10.54 -1.65 14.53
C ASN A 167 -10.45 -2.95 13.75
N SER A 168 -10.91 -2.95 12.49
CA SER A 168 -10.89 -4.13 11.63
C SER A 168 -10.08 -3.90 10.36
N VAL A 169 -9.57 -5.00 9.81
CA VAL A 169 -8.95 -5.05 8.49
C VAL A 169 -9.70 -6.04 7.60
N THR A 170 -9.92 -5.67 6.35
CA THR A 170 -10.36 -6.57 5.30
C THR A 170 -9.13 -7.05 4.54
N ILE A 171 -9.04 -8.37 4.35
CA ILE A 171 -7.91 -9.03 3.71
C ILE A 171 -8.35 -9.94 2.57
N GLU A 172 -7.41 -10.19 1.66
CA GLU A 172 -7.47 -11.24 0.64
C GLU A 172 -6.29 -12.18 0.84
N GLU A 173 -6.56 -13.48 0.77
CA GLU A 173 -5.60 -14.51 1.11
C GLU A 173 -5.87 -15.80 0.35
N TYR A 174 -4.87 -16.66 0.31
CA TYR A 174 -5.01 -18.06 -0.08
C TYR A 174 -4.82 -18.96 1.15
N ASN A 175 -5.36 -20.19 1.12
CA ASN A 175 -5.19 -21.23 2.14
C ASN A 175 -5.90 -21.02 3.49
N HIS A 176 -6.67 -19.93 3.67
CA HIS A 176 -7.54 -19.79 4.84
C HIS A 176 -8.93 -20.41 4.62
N GLY A 177 -9.54 -20.20 3.44
CA GLY A 177 -10.82 -20.82 3.05
C GLY A 177 -10.74 -22.30 2.64
N GLY A 178 -9.63 -22.97 2.94
CA GLY A 178 -9.28 -24.32 2.49
C GLY A 178 -8.02 -24.35 1.64
N THR A 179 -7.43 -25.54 1.49
CA THR A 179 -6.19 -25.77 0.75
C THR A 179 -6.26 -25.17 -0.65
N GLU A 180 -5.31 -24.28 -0.97
CA GLU A 180 -5.14 -23.64 -2.29
C GLU A 180 -6.34 -22.81 -2.76
N LYS A 181 -7.21 -22.39 -1.84
CA LYS A 181 -8.39 -21.58 -2.15
C LYS A 181 -8.18 -20.12 -1.79
N TYR A 182 -8.58 -19.25 -2.71
CA TYR A 182 -8.77 -17.83 -2.46
C TYR A 182 -9.94 -17.59 -1.49
N SER A 183 -9.76 -16.68 -0.55
CA SER A 183 -10.82 -16.20 0.32
C SER A 183 -10.60 -14.74 0.70
N THR A 184 -11.67 -14.11 1.18
CA THR A 184 -11.63 -12.78 1.77
C THR A 184 -12.30 -12.83 3.14
N ARG A 185 -11.82 -12.02 4.08
CA ARG A 185 -12.48 -11.85 5.38
C ARG A 185 -12.16 -10.51 6.01
N THR A 186 -13.01 -10.10 6.93
CA THR A 186 -12.77 -8.95 7.80
C THR A 186 -12.53 -9.46 9.22
N VAL A 187 -11.41 -9.07 9.82
CA VAL A 187 -11.00 -9.51 11.15
C VAL A 187 -10.51 -8.32 11.99
N PRO A 188 -10.44 -8.46 13.33
CA PRO A 188 -9.81 -7.45 14.17
C PRO A 188 -8.37 -7.16 13.72
N LYS A 189 -7.97 -5.89 13.71
CA LYS A 189 -6.60 -5.52 13.33
C LYS A 189 -5.53 -6.06 14.28
N SER A 190 -5.92 -6.47 15.48
CA SER A 190 -5.04 -7.11 16.46
C SER A 190 -4.66 -8.55 16.09
N THR A 191 -5.29 -9.14 15.08
CA THR A 191 -5.00 -10.52 14.64
C THR A 191 -3.61 -10.66 13.98
N PHE A 192 -3.04 -9.56 13.48
CA PHE A 192 -1.83 -9.60 12.66
C PHE A 192 -0.80 -8.54 13.04
N ASN A 193 0.45 -8.83 12.69
CA ASN A 193 1.46 -7.81 12.46
C ASN A 193 1.35 -7.30 11.02
N TYR A 194 1.80 -6.07 10.76
CA TYR A 194 1.71 -5.44 9.45
C TYR A 194 3.08 -5.08 8.91
N ILE A 195 3.41 -5.61 7.73
CA ILE A 195 4.67 -5.38 7.01
C ILE A 195 4.43 -4.36 5.90
N HIS A 196 5.27 -3.32 5.84
CA HIS A 196 5.06 -2.11 5.03
C HIS A 196 6.07 -1.99 3.88
N ILE A 197 5.90 -2.80 2.83
CA ILE A 197 6.69 -2.68 1.59
C ILE A 197 6.20 -1.47 0.77
N LYS A 198 7.13 -0.74 0.15
CA LYS A 198 6.88 0.45 -0.68
C LYS A 198 7.71 0.41 -1.95
#